data_AF-A0A3P1SQU5-F1
#
_entry.id   AF-A0A3P1SQU5-F1
#
_cell.length_a   1.000
_cell.length_b   1.000
_cell.length_c   1.000
_cell.angle_alpha   90.00
_cell.angle_beta   90.00
_cell.angle_gamma   90.00
#
_symmetry.space_group_name_H-M   'P 1'
#
loop_
_entity.id
_entity.type
_entity.pdbx_description
1 polymer ?
#
loop_
_entity_poly.entity_id
_entity_poly.type
_entity_poly.pdbx_seq_one_letter_code
_entity_poly.pdbx_strand_id
1 'polypeptide(L)' 'MNDFTLDELNTLVAVFEKAGIAEDGSVEAEMFNRIKTAQAERAELESMDFDDCLGGACKL' A
#
# COMPACT_ATOMS: atom_id res chain seq x y z
N MET A 1 11.81 -8.24 -5.67
CA MET A 1 10.62 -7.69 -6.36
C MET A 1 10.82 -6.19 -6.32
N ASN A 2 10.72 -5.46 -7.43
CA ASN A 2 10.93 -4.00 -7.37
C ASN A 2 9.93 -3.42 -6.38
N ASP A 3 10.41 -2.68 -5.39
CA ASP A 3 9.54 -1.98 -4.45
C ASP A 3 8.87 -0.83 -5.20
N PHE A 4 7.55 -0.87 -5.29
CA PHE A 4 6.77 0.25 -5.81
C PHE A 4 6.66 1.34 -4.74
N THR A 5 6.72 2.58 -5.18
CA THR A 5 6.36 3.74 -4.35
C THR A 5 4.85 3.77 -4.06
N LEU A 6 4.43 4.51 -3.03
CA LEU A 6 3.00 4.65 -2.72
C LEU A 6 2.22 5.27 -3.89
N ASP A 7 2.80 6.25 -4.61
CA ASP A 7 2.18 6.86 -5.79
C ASP A 7 1.99 5.85 -6.94
N GLU A 8 2.97 4.98 -7.18
CA GLU A 8 2.86 3.93 -8.19
C GLU A 8 1.80 2.90 -7.80
N LEU A 9 1.73 2.51 -6.52
CA LEU A 9 0.69 1.62 -6.00
C LEU A 9 -0.71 2.22 -6.13
N ASN A 10 -0.87 3.50 -5.77
CA ASN A 10 -2.12 4.24 -5.95
C ASN A 10 -2.54 4.31 -7.43
N THR A 11 -1.58 4.52 -8.33
CA THR A 11 -1.84 4.52 -9.77
C THR A 11 -2.33 3.16 -10.24
N LEU A 12 -1.70 2.08 -9.79
CA LEU A 12 -2.12 0.72 -10.12
C LEU A 12 -3.52 0.42 -9.59
N VAL A 13 -3.81 0.73 -8.33
CA VAL A 13 -5.17 0.59 -7.75
C VAL A 13 -6.20 1.30 -8.62
N ALA A 14 -5.97 2.55 -8.99
CA ALA A 14 -6.89 3.32 -9.84
C ALA A 14 -7.10 2.71 -11.23
N VAL A 15 -6.11 2.02 -11.80
CA VAL A 15 -6.24 1.30 -13.08
C VAL A 15 -7.18 0.10 -12.92
N PHE A 16 -7.01 -0.69 -11.87
CA PHE A 16 -7.87 -1.85 -11.60
C PHE A 16 -9.32 -1.44 -11.29
N GLU A 17 -9.52 -0.35 -10.53
CA GLU A 17 -10.85 0.19 -10.26
C GLU A 17 -11.55 0.66 -11.55
N LYS A 18 -10.83 1.37 -12.43
CA LYS A 18 -11.36 1.81 -13.73
C LYS A 18 -11.67 0.65 -14.66
N ALA A 19 -10.92 -0.44 -14.56
CA ALA A 19 -11.18 -1.65 -15.34
C ALA A 19 -12.44 -2.40 -14.86
N GLY A 20 -12.96 -2.09 -13.66
CA GLY A 20 -14.18 -2.69 -13.13
C GLY A 20 -14.03 -4.18 -12.86
N ILE A 21 -12.87 -4.61 -12.37
CA ILE A 21 -12.60 -6.03 -12.06
C ILE A 21 -13.61 -6.54 -11.04
N ALA A 22 -14.27 -7.65 -11.38
CA ALA A 22 -15.20 -8.34 -10.49
C ALA A 22 -14.44 -9.07 -9.37
N GLU A 23 -15.00 -9.12 -8.17
CA GLU A 23 -14.45 -9.90 -7.05
C GLU A 23 -14.87 -11.37 -7.16
N ASP A 24 -14.50 -12.02 -8.26
CA ASP A 24 -14.92 -13.38 -8.63
C ASP A 24 -13.82 -14.43 -8.50
N GLY A 25 -12.66 -14.05 -7.97
CA GLY A 25 -11.50 -14.95 -7.84
C GLY A 25 -10.75 -15.19 -9.15
N SER A 26 -11.00 -14.38 -10.18
CA SER A 26 -10.14 -14.29 -11.36
C SER A 26 -8.70 -13.90 -10.99
N VAL A 27 -7.76 -14.17 -11.89
CA VAL A 27 -6.34 -13.84 -11.70
C VAL A 27 -6.17 -12.32 -11.53
N GLU A 28 -6.99 -11.54 -12.23
CA GLU A 28 -7.05 -10.08 -12.11
C GLU A 28 -7.54 -9.64 -10.73
N ALA A 29 -8.57 -10.30 -10.18
CA ALA A 29 -9.07 -10.02 -8.83
C ALA A 29 -8.03 -10.38 -7.76
N GLU A 30 -7.33 -11.51 -7.91
CA GLU A 30 -6.24 -11.91 -7.02
C GLU A 30 -5.07 -10.91 -7.08
N MET A 31 -4.70 -10.46 -8.27
CA MET A 31 -3.66 -9.44 -8.44
C MET A 31 -4.08 -8.11 -7.82
N PHE A 32 -5.33 -7.69 -8.03
CA PHE A 32 -5.84 -6.46 -7.44
C PHE A 32 -5.77 -6.48 -5.91
N ASN A 33 -6.16 -7.60 -5.30
CA ASN A 33 -6.06 -7.78 -3.85
C ASN A 33 -4.62 -7.68 -3.35
N ARG A 34 -3.66 -8.30 -4.05
CA ARG A 34 -2.24 -8.20 -3.70
C ARG A 34 -1.72 -6.76 -3.76
N ILE A 35 -2.13 -6.00 -4.78
CA ILE A 35 -1.75 -4.59 -4.93
C ILE A 35 -2.37 -3.74 -3.81
N LYS A 36 -3.65 -3.95 -3.46
CA LYS A 36 -4.29 -3.26 -2.33
C LYS A 36 -3.55 -3.53 -1.01
N THR A 37 -3.13 -4.76 -0.78
CA THR A 37 -2.36 -5.13 0.42
C THR A 37 -1.02 -4.39 0.47
N ALA A 38 -0.25 -4.42 -0.62
CA ALA A 38 1.03 -3.71 -0.69
C ALA A 38 0.86 -2.18 -0.54
N GLN A 39 -0.21 -1.62 -1.13
CA GLN A 39 -0.56 -0.21 -1.01
C GLN A 39 -0.87 0.18 0.44
N ALA A 40 -1.67 -0.63 1.14
CA ALA A 40 -1.98 -0.42 2.55
C ALA A 40 -0.72 -0.49 3.41
N GLU A 41 0.09 -1.54 3.27
CA GLU A 41 1.35 -1.68 4.00
C GLU A 41 2.28 -0.48 3.79
N ARG A 42 2.38 0.03 2.55
CA ARG A 42 3.21 1.19 2.24
C ARG A 42 2.64 2.49 2.81
N ALA A 43 1.33 2.68 2.74
CA ALA A 43 0.65 3.84 3.32
C ALA A 43 0.86 3.90 4.83
N GLU A 44 0.75 2.74 5.52
CA GLU A 44 1.05 2.64 6.94
C GLU A 44 2.49 3.05 7.23
N LEU A 45 3.48 2.50 6.50
CA LEU A 45 4.90 2.84 6.66
C LEU A 45 5.23 4.31 6.41
N GLU A 46 4.57 4.96 5.44
CA GLU A 46 4.76 6.39 5.15
C GLU A 46 4.00 7.29 6.14
N SER A 47 2.93 6.78 6.75
CA SER A 47 2.18 7.46 7.82
C SER A 47 2.77 7.25 9.21
N MET A 48 3.73 6.31 9.37
CA MET A 48 4.52 6.18 10.58
C MET A 48 5.40 7.43 10.72
N ASP A 49 4.85 8.45 11.38
CA ASP A 49 5.57 9.64 11.79
C ASP A 49 6.81 9.21 12.60
N PHE A 50 8.00 9.60 12.13
CA PHE A 50 9.27 9.48 12.86
C PHE A 50 9.26 10.20 14.23
N ASP A 51 8.18 10.93 14.55
CA ASP A 51 8.00 11.68 15.80
C ASP A 51 7.82 10.75 17.02
N ASP A 52 7.35 9.51 16.82
CA ASP A 52 7.24 8.53 17.91
C ASP A 52 8.60 7.92 18.31
N CYS A 53 9.66 8.19 17.53
CA CYS A 53 11.04 7.80 17.84
C CYS A 53 11.87 8.93 18.46
N LEU A 54 11.46 10.20 18.30
CA LEU A 54 12.16 11.37 18.87
C LEU A 54 11.49 11.94 20.13
N GLY A 55 10.30 11.44 20.50
CA GLY A 55 9.46 11.97 21.56
C GLY A 55 9.71 11.55 23.03
N GLY A 56 10.75 10.77 23.39
CA GLY A 56 11.02 10.62 24.83
C GLY A 56 11.91 9.50 25.41
N ALA A 57 12.54 8.61 24.64
CA ALA A 57 13.26 7.47 25.22
C ALA A 57 14.80 7.58 25.23
N CYS A 58 15.39 8.77 24.99
CA CYS A 58 16.84 8.99 25.09
C CYS A 58 17.23 9.92 26.27
N LYS A 59 16.58 9.72 27.41
CA LYS A 59 17.07 10.17 28.72
C LYS A 59 16.98 9.01 29.69
N LEU A 60 18.03 8.20 29.74
CA LEU A 60 18.52 7.49 30.93
C LEU A 60 19.98 7.13 30.69
#